data_AF-A0A530LGU2-F1
#
_entry.id   AF-A0A530LGU2-F1
#
_cell.length_a   1.000
_cell.length_b   1.000
_cell.length_c   1.000
_cell.angle_alpha   90.00
_cell.angle_beta   90.00
_cell.angle_gamma   90.00
#
_symmetry.space_group_name_H-M   'P 1'
#
loop_
_entity.id
_entity.type
_entity.pdbx_description
1 polymer ?
#
loop_
_entity_poly.entity_id
_entity_poly.type
_entity_poly.pdbx_seq_one_letter_code
_entity_poly.pdbx_strand_id
1 'polypeptide(L)'
;MSERANASVIPFKVEDDAEQGAVAENPAQNQGQNLSQNPGERLHMAEAVRMAEAIVFASAEPVSEKQLTSRLPDGINISAAMAELQQIYARRGVNLVRVGDAWAFRTAGDLAFLMSRDT
;
A
#
# COMPACT_ATOMS: atom_id res chain seq x y z
N MET A 1 -3.73 -51.90 -8.04
CA MET A 1 -3.89 -51.43 -9.42
C MET A 1 -4.70 -50.14 -9.37
N SER A 2 -4.08 -49.04 -9.81
CA SER A 2 -4.66 -47.76 -10.26
C SER A 2 -5.99 -47.88 -11.03
N GLU A 3 -6.86 -46.88 -11.22
CA GLU A 3 -7.01 -45.47 -10.82
C GLU A 3 -8.39 -45.01 -11.32
N ARG A 4 -8.95 -43.99 -10.63
CA ARG A 4 -9.78 -42.86 -11.11
C ARG A 4 -11.16 -43.09 -11.77
N ALA A 5 -12.17 -42.55 -11.09
CA ALA A 5 -13.48 -42.20 -11.64
C ALA A 5 -13.36 -41.02 -12.63
N ASN A 6 -13.92 -41.19 -13.83
CA ASN A 6 -14.01 -40.17 -14.87
C ASN A 6 -15.10 -39.14 -14.51
N ALA A 7 -14.70 -37.95 -14.08
CA ALA A 7 -15.58 -36.78 -14.06
C ALA A 7 -15.64 -36.17 -15.46
N SER A 8 -16.85 -36.05 -16.02
CA SER A 8 -17.09 -35.47 -17.34
C SER A 8 -16.96 -33.95 -17.28
N VAL A 9 -15.96 -33.38 -17.96
CA VAL A 9 -15.79 -31.92 -18.13
C VAL A 9 -16.73 -31.45 -19.25
N ILE A 10 -17.61 -30.50 -18.94
CA ILE A 10 -18.45 -29.84 -19.96
C ILE A 10 -17.66 -28.63 -20.49
N PRO A 11 -17.40 -28.52 -21.81
CA PRO A 11 -16.71 -27.38 -22.37
C PRO A 11 -17.61 -26.12 -22.35
N PHE A 12 -17.03 -24.99 -21.96
CA PHE A 12 -17.64 -23.67 -22.09
C PHE A 12 -17.52 -23.21 -23.54
N LYS A 13 -18.65 -22.87 -24.16
CA LYS A 13 -18.74 -22.47 -25.56
C LYS A 13 -18.25 -21.02 -25.70
N VAL A 14 -17.21 -20.80 -26.50
CA VAL A 14 -16.79 -19.47 -26.94
C VAL A 14 -17.64 -19.12 -28.15
N GLU A 15 -18.52 -18.14 -28.02
CA GLU A 15 -19.23 -17.54 -29.14
C GLU A 15 -18.47 -16.26 -29.50
N ASP A 16 -17.62 -16.36 -30.52
CA ASP A 16 -17.17 -15.24 -31.32
C ASP A 16 -18.36 -14.75 -32.14
N ASP A 17 -18.79 -13.51 -31.91
CA ASP A 17 -19.40 -12.70 -32.96
C ASP A 17 -19.00 -11.24 -32.77
N ALA A 18 -18.30 -10.75 -33.78
CA ALA A 18 -17.78 -9.40 -33.87
C ALA A 18 -18.93 -8.40 -34.08
N GLU A 19 -19.14 -7.51 -33.13
CA GLU A 19 -19.75 -6.21 -33.41
C GLU A 19 -18.78 -5.08 -33.04
N GLN A 20 -18.32 -4.42 -34.11
CA GLN A 20 -17.48 -3.23 -34.07
C GLN A 20 -18.32 -2.05 -33.57
N GLY A 21 -18.08 -1.66 -32.33
CA GLY A 21 -18.42 -0.35 -31.78
C GLY A 21 -17.18 0.23 -31.14
N ALA A 22 -16.59 1.25 -31.76
CA ALA A 22 -15.36 1.90 -31.31
C ALA A 22 -15.52 2.49 -29.91
N VAL A 23 -15.12 1.74 -28.88
CA VAL A 23 -14.73 2.29 -27.58
C VAL A 23 -13.21 2.40 -27.60
N ALA A 24 -12.72 3.64 -27.59
CA ALA A 24 -11.31 3.92 -27.46
C ALA A 24 -10.82 3.37 -26.12
N GLU A 25 -10.17 2.20 -26.14
CA GLU A 25 -9.45 1.67 -24.99
C GLU A 25 -8.30 2.64 -24.67
N ASN A 26 -8.47 3.40 -23.59
CA ASN A 26 -7.43 4.28 -23.09
C ASN A 26 -6.39 3.40 -22.35
N PRO A 27 -5.14 3.23 -22.84
CA PRO A 27 -4.17 2.32 -22.23
C PRO A 27 -3.59 2.83 -20.89
N ALA A 28 -4.08 3.97 -20.39
CA ALA A 28 -3.40 4.75 -19.37
C ALA A 28 -3.90 4.54 -17.93
N GLN A 29 -4.77 3.55 -17.64
CA GLN A 29 -5.38 3.43 -16.30
C GLN A 29 -5.16 2.10 -15.57
N ASN A 30 -4.42 1.14 -16.13
CA ASN A 30 -4.14 -0.14 -15.46
C ASN A 30 -2.72 -0.21 -14.87
N GLN A 31 -2.33 0.80 -14.07
CA GLN A 31 -1.05 0.77 -13.33
C GLN A 31 -1.20 0.99 -11.82
N GLY A 32 -2.43 1.15 -11.33
CA GLY A 32 -2.71 1.17 -9.90
C GLY A 32 -3.69 0.06 -9.57
N GLN A 33 -3.36 -0.76 -8.58
CA GLN A 33 -4.26 -1.67 -7.88
C GLN A 33 -4.47 -3.07 -8.48
N ASN A 34 -3.38 -3.83 -8.66
CA ASN A 34 -3.45 -5.25 -8.30
C ASN A 34 -2.82 -5.40 -6.91
N LEU A 35 -3.45 -4.81 -5.88
CA LEU A 35 -3.13 -5.16 -4.50
C LEU A 35 -3.44 -6.65 -4.39
N SER A 36 -2.38 -7.45 -4.26
CA SER A 36 -2.41 -8.90 -4.28
C SER A 36 -3.73 -9.47 -3.74
N GLN A 37 -4.45 -10.21 -4.61
CA GLN A 37 -5.67 -10.91 -4.23
C GLN A 37 -5.43 -11.92 -3.09
N ASN A 38 -4.17 -12.19 -2.74
CA ASN A 38 -3.77 -13.06 -1.64
C ASN A 38 -3.99 -12.39 -0.26
N PRO A 39 -4.86 -12.95 0.60
CA PRO A 39 -5.06 -12.46 1.97
C PRO A 39 -3.79 -12.44 2.83
N GLY A 40 -2.88 -13.40 2.64
CA GLY A 40 -1.66 -13.49 3.44
C GLY A 40 -0.70 -12.32 3.19
N GLU A 41 -0.57 -11.90 1.94
CA GLU A 41 0.29 -10.75 1.57
C GLU A 41 -0.27 -9.44 2.11
N ARG A 42 -1.60 -9.27 2.12
CA ARG A 42 -2.24 -8.10 2.74
C ARG A 42 -2.01 -8.04 4.25
N LEU A 43 -2.08 -9.18 4.95
CA LEU A 43 -1.78 -9.24 6.38
C LEU A 43 -0.32 -8.87 6.66
N HIS A 44 0.61 -9.42 5.88
CA HIS A 44 2.03 -9.12 6.01
C HIS A 44 2.30 -7.62 5.78
N MET A 45 1.70 -7.02 4.76
CA MET A 45 1.82 -5.58 4.52
C MET A 45 1.24 -4.76 5.67
N ALA A 46 0.06 -5.10 6.17
CA ALA A 46 -0.56 -4.41 7.30
C ALA A 46 0.30 -4.48 8.58
N GLU A 47 0.97 -5.62 8.82
CA GLU A 47 1.93 -5.75 9.92
C GLU A 47 3.16 -4.87 9.69
N ALA A 48 3.71 -4.84 8.48
CA ALA A 48 4.82 -3.97 8.12
C ALA A 48 4.49 -2.48 8.36
N VAL A 49 3.32 -2.03 7.90
CA VAL A 49 2.80 -0.67 8.10
C VAL A 49 2.70 -0.34 9.60
N ARG A 50 2.11 -1.25 10.39
CA ARG A 50 1.96 -1.07 11.85
C ARG A 50 3.32 -0.95 12.55
N MET A 51 4.30 -1.78 12.18
CA MET A 51 5.64 -1.72 12.77
C MET A 51 6.37 -0.43 12.39
N ALA A 52 6.29 -0.02 11.12
CA ALA A 52 6.88 1.23 10.65
C ALA A 52 6.27 2.45 11.34
N GLU A 53 4.94 2.47 11.49
CA GLU A 53 4.21 3.49 12.24
C GLU A 53 4.75 3.64 13.66
N ALA A 54 4.87 2.53 14.40
CA ALA A 54 5.37 2.54 15.77
C ALA A 54 6.80 3.10 15.86
N ILE A 55 7.68 2.74 14.93
CA ILE A 55 9.06 3.23 14.90
C ILE A 55 9.11 4.74 14.65
N VAL A 56 8.35 5.25 13.67
CA VAL A 56 8.35 6.68 13.34
C VAL A 56 7.67 7.49 14.45
N PHE A 57 6.57 6.98 15.01
CA PHE A 57 5.84 7.63 16.10
C PHE A 57 6.71 7.77 17.36
N ALA A 58 7.50 6.75 17.70
CA ALA A 58 8.35 6.78 18.88
C ALA A 58 9.59 7.68 18.74
N SER A 59 9.89 8.17 17.53
CA SER A 59 11.09 8.98 17.26
C SER A 59 10.82 10.47 17.36
N ALA A 60 11.65 11.19 18.12
CA ALA A 60 11.63 12.65 18.15
C ALA A 60 12.25 13.28 16.89
N GLU A 61 13.22 12.58 16.29
CA GLU A 61 13.92 12.99 15.06
C GLU A 61 13.39 12.24 13.84
N PRO A 62 13.50 12.79 12.61
CA PRO A 62 13.17 12.06 11.39
C PRO A 62 13.91 10.72 11.29
N VAL A 63 13.19 9.67 10.90
CA VAL A 63 13.71 8.30 10.78
C VAL A 63 14.05 7.99 9.33
N SER A 64 15.33 7.76 9.04
CA SER A 64 15.80 7.35 7.71
C SER A 64 15.29 5.97 7.31
N GLU A 65 15.19 5.72 6.00
CA GLU A 65 14.88 4.38 5.48
C GLU A 65 15.89 3.33 5.96
N LYS A 66 17.17 3.70 6.08
CA LYS A 66 18.21 2.82 6.63
C LYS A 66 17.91 2.40 8.08
N GLN A 67 17.44 3.34 8.91
CA GLN A 67 17.04 3.03 10.28
C GLN A 67 15.81 2.11 10.32
N LEU A 68 14.83 2.32 9.43
CA LEU A 68 13.69 1.43 9.28
C LEU A 68 14.14 0.02 8.89
N THR A 69 15.04 -0.13 7.90
CA THR A 69 15.60 -1.43 7.51
C THR A 69 16.27 -2.15 8.67
N SER A 70 17.00 -1.41 9.52
CA SER A 70 17.70 -2.02 10.65
C SER A 70 16.81 -2.51 11.80
N ARG A 71 15.54 -2.06 11.83
CA ARG A 71 14.59 -2.33 12.93
C ARG A 71 13.41 -3.20 12.52
N LEU A 72 13.08 -3.21 11.22
CA LEU A 72 12.02 -4.03 10.67
C LEU A 72 12.56 -5.42 10.28
N PRO A 73 11.70 -6.46 10.30
CA PRO A 73 12.05 -7.77 9.76
C PRO A 73 12.54 -7.70 8.30
N ASP A 74 13.46 -8.62 7.97
CA ASP A 74 13.96 -8.77 6.60
C ASP A 74 12.83 -9.11 5.61
N GLY A 75 13.00 -8.69 4.36
CA GLY A 75 12.04 -8.97 3.27
C GLY A 75 10.83 -8.04 3.23
N ILE A 76 10.68 -7.12 4.20
CA ILE A 76 9.64 -6.08 4.14
C ILE A 76 9.98 -5.06 3.03
N ASN A 77 8.99 -4.78 2.19
CA ASN A 77 9.07 -3.66 1.26
C ASN A 77 8.78 -2.34 1.99
N ILE A 78 9.84 -1.71 2.50
CA ILE A 78 9.75 -0.45 3.27
C ILE A 78 9.10 0.66 2.45
N SER A 79 9.45 0.78 1.17
CA SER A 79 8.88 1.83 0.31
C SER A 79 7.36 1.68 0.19
N ALA A 80 6.86 0.47 -0.02
CA ALA A 80 5.43 0.19 -0.06
C ALA A 80 4.74 0.44 1.29
N ALA A 81 5.34 -0.02 2.39
CA ALA A 81 4.78 0.19 3.74
C ALA A 81 4.71 1.68 4.10
N MET A 82 5.74 2.47 3.78
CA MET A 82 5.75 3.91 4.03
C MET A 82 4.77 4.66 3.13
N ALA A 83 4.60 4.24 1.87
CA ALA A 83 3.60 4.80 0.97
C ALA A 83 2.17 4.53 1.48
N GLU A 84 1.87 3.30 1.93
CA GLU A 84 0.57 2.96 2.51
C GLU A 84 0.32 3.74 3.82
N LEU A 85 1.32 3.82 4.69
CA LEU A 85 1.23 4.61 5.92
C LEU A 85 0.96 6.09 5.63
N GLN A 86 1.62 6.66 4.62
CA GLN A 86 1.36 8.03 4.20
C GLN A 86 -0.09 8.23 3.74
N GLN A 87 -0.65 7.29 2.97
CA GLN A 87 -2.06 7.33 2.55
C GLN A 87 -3.02 7.25 3.74
N ILE A 88 -2.75 6.37 4.70
CA ILE A 88 -3.56 6.21 5.93
C ILE A 88 -3.63 7.53 6.73
N TYR A 89 -2.53 8.29 6.75
CA TYR A 89 -2.43 9.54 7.50
C TYR A 89 -2.74 10.81 6.70
N ALA A 90 -2.96 10.72 5.39
CA ALA A 90 -3.13 11.89 4.51
C ALA A 90 -4.28 12.83 4.90
N ARG A 91 -5.32 12.30 5.55
CA ARG A 91 -6.53 13.06 5.95
C ARG A 91 -6.67 13.20 7.47
N ARG A 92 -5.63 12.85 8.24
CA ARG A 92 -5.64 12.93 9.71
C ARG A 92 -4.99 14.23 10.17
N GLY A 93 -5.20 14.59 11.44
CA GLY A 93 -4.63 15.81 12.03
C GLY A 93 -3.10 15.79 12.21
N VAL A 94 -2.48 14.63 12.00
CA VAL A 94 -1.03 14.49 11.78
C VAL A 94 -0.82 13.76 10.46
N ASN A 95 0.20 14.17 9.71
CA ASN A 95 0.56 13.53 8.45
C ASN A 95 1.97 12.96 8.54
N LEU A 96 2.20 11.85 7.85
CA LEU A 96 3.52 11.32 7.62
C LEU A 96 4.18 12.06 6.44
N VAL A 97 5.27 12.76 6.71
CA VAL A 97 6.00 13.53 5.70
C VAL A 97 7.42 13.00 5.52
N ARG A 98 7.97 13.18 4.31
CA ARG A 98 9.36 12.89 4.00
C ARG A 98 10.20 14.16 4.10
N VAL A 99 11.29 14.11 4.87
CA VAL A 99 12.26 15.19 5.05
C VAL A 99 13.62 14.66 4.61
N GLY A 100 14.08 15.06 3.43
CA GLY A 100 15.25 14.44 2.80
C GLY A 100 15.00 12.96 2.50
N ASP A 101 15.83 12.07 3.06
CA ASP A 101 15.73 10.61 3.00
C ASP A 101 15.05 9.98 4.23
N ALA A 102 14.48 10.81 5.11
CA ALA A 102 13.87 10.40 6.37
C ALA A 102 12.38 10.72 6.45
N TRP A 103 11.71 10.09 7.41
CA TRP A 103 10.27 10.14 7.62
C TRP A 103 9.94 10.64 9.01
N ALA A 104 8.90 11.46 9.13
CA ALA A 104 8.45 11.96 10.43
C ALA A 104 6.96 12.30 10.42
N PHE A 105 6.32 12.20 11.59
CA PHE A 105 4.99 12.78 11.78
C PHE A 105 5.08 14.28 12.02
N ARG A 106 4.19 15.03 11.38
CA ARG A 106 4.01 16.48 11.56
C ARG A 106 2.52 16.80 11.69
N THR A 107 2.19 17.89 12.37
CA THR A 107 0.84 18.44 12.38
C THR A 107 0.38 18.68 10.94
N ALA A 108 -0.87 18.31 10.65
CA ALA A 108 -1.44 18.57 9.34
C ALA A 108 -1.44 20.08 9.04
N GLY A 109 -1.14 20.44 7.80
CA GLY A 109 -0.89 21.83 7.42
C GLY A 109 -2.09 22.75 7.65
N ASP A 110 -3.30 22.23 7.47
CA ASP A 110 -4.57 22.89 7.74
C ASP A 110 -4.84 23.11 9.24
N LEU A 111 -4.16 22.37 10.12
CA LEU A 111 -4.25 22.50 11.58
C LEU A 111 -3.03 23.21 12.20
N ALA A 112 -2.07 23.66 11.39
CA ALA A 112 -0.83 24.28 11.89
C ALA A 112 -1.09 25.54 12.72
N PHE A 113 -2.18 26.28 12.44
CA PHE A 113 -2.59 27.48 13.19
C PHE A 113 -2.90 27.19 14.67
N LEU A 114 -3.27 25.95 15.03
CA LEU A 114 -3.50 25.57 16.43
C LEU A 114 -2.20 25.48 17.23
N MET A 115 -1.04 25.42 16.56
CA MET A 115 0.27 25.25 17.19
C MET A 115 0.95 26.60 17.49
N SER A 116 0.51 27.70 16.88
CA SER A 116 0.93 29.03 17.29
C SER A 116 0.22 29.40 18.59
N ARG A 117 0.96 29.42 19.69
CA ARG A 117 0.51 30.11 20.88
C ARG A 117 0.62 31.60 20.57
N ASP A 118 -0.50 32.30 20.52
CA ASP A 118 -0.51 33.76 20.57
C ASP A 118 0.34 34.18 21.78
N THR A 119 1.40 34.94 21.50
CA THR A 119 2.18 35.70 22.49
C THR A 119 1.87 37.17 22.32
#